data_AF-A0A246RNX2-F1
#
_entry.id   AF-A0A246RNX2-F1
#
_cell.length_a   1.000
_cell.length_b   1.000
_cell.length_c   1.000
_cell.angle_alpha   90.00
_cell.angle_beta   90.00
_cell.angle_gamma   90.00
#
_symmetry.space_group_name_H-M   'P 1'
#
loop_
_entity.id
_entity.type
_entity.pdbx_description
1 polymer ?
#
loop_
_entity_poly.entity_id
_entity_poly.type
_entity_poly.pdbx_seq_one_letter_code
_entity_poly.pdbx_strand_id
1 'polypeptide(L)'
;MTEAHPTGQADEPGRPDGQSGTVVVVGPDGRPVGTVQTDEAGEDPTRLVEQPAKVMRIGSMIKQLLEEVKAAPLDDASRHRLREIHQRSIVELKEGLAPELREELERLSLPFAEDQAPSEGELRIAHAQLVGWLEGLFHGIQATLVAQQMAARMQLEQMRSGGRPALPSGPGGGMIPGMPGMGQPGGEGHNTGQYL
;
A
#
# COMPACT_ATOMS: atom_id res chain seq x y z
N MET A 1 73.47 2.62 7.63
CA MET A 1 73.38 4.04 7.99
C MET A 1 72.43 4.63 6.95
N THR A 2 71.16 4.94 7.22
CA THR A 2 70.60 5.71 8.35
C THR A 2 69.12 5.35 8.58
N GLU A 3 68.82 5.08 9.85
CA GLU A 3 67.62 5.27 10.69
C GLU A 3 66.16 5.13 10.23
N ALA A 4 65.36 4.64 11.18
CA ALA A 4 63.95 4.29 11.18
C ALA A 4 63.05 5.40 11.77
N HIS A 5 61.77 5.45 11.40
CA HIS A 5 60.62 5.12 12.27
C HIS A 5 59.25 5.44 11.60
N PRO A 6 58.14 4.77 12.01
CA PRO A 6 56.84 4.74 11.30
C PRO A 6 55.69 5.46 12.04
N THR A 7 54.67 5.88 11.28
CA THR A 7 53.28 6.23 11.69
C THR A 7 52.44 6.06 10.40
N GLY A 8 51.29 5.39 10.31
CA GLY A 8 50.22 5.15 11.26
C GLY A 8 48.98 5.93 10.80
N GLN A 9 48.14 5.38 9.90
CA GLN A 9 46.72 5.75 9.77
C GLN A 9 45.99 4.72 8.90
N ALA A 10 44.93 4.14 9.45
CA ALA A 10 43.99 3.26 8.79
C ALA A 10 43.09 4.06 7.83
N ASP A 11 42.75 3.47 6.69
CA ASP A 11 41.75 4.01 5.75
C ASP A 11 40.49 3.11 5.83
N GLU A 12 39.36 3.74 6.11
CA GLU A 12 38.04 3.14 6.34
C GLU A 12 37.38 2.64 5.03
N PRO A 13 36.54 1.59 5.08
CA PRO A 13 35.46 1.41 4.12
C PRO A 13 34.13 1.87 4.73
N GLY A 14 33.74 3.12 4.50
CA GLY A 14 32.41 3.64 4.85
C GLY A 14 31.42 3.48 3.70
N ARG A 15 30.53 2.48 3.76
CA ARG A 15 29.31 2.37 2.92
C ARG A 15 28.11 2.82 3.78
N PRO A 16 27.15 3.59 3.25
CA PRO A 16 26.07 4.16 4.06
C PRO A 16 24.98 3.11 4.32
N ASP A 17 24.83 2.70 5.57
CA ASP A 17 23.64 1.97 6.02
C ASP A 17 22.45 2.93 6.16
N GLY A 18 21.28 2.45 5.74
CA GLY A 18 20.02 3.19 5.69
C GLY A 18 19.68 3.86 7.02
N GLN A 19 19.40 5.15 6.97
CA GLN A 19 18.94 5.91 8.13
C GLN A 19 17.54 5.45 8.54
N SER A 20 17.46 4.62 9.57
CA SER A 20 16.23 4.40 10.34
C SER A 20 15.81 5.74 10.96
N GLY A 21 14.69 6.30 10.50
CA GLY A 21 14.11 7.51 11.06
C GLY A 21 13.60 7.27 12.48
N THR A 22 14.24 7.84 13.49
CA THR A 22 13.73 7.78 14.87
C THR A 22 12.74 8.92 15.09
N VAL A 23 11.44 8.61 15.20
CA VAL A 23 10.42 9.59 15.56
C VAL A 23 10.34 9.70 17.10
N VAL A 24 10.63 10.88 17.63
CA VAL A 24 10.55 11.19 19.06
C VAL A 24 9.14 11.68 19.39
N VAL A 25 8.38 10.90 20.14
CA VAL A 25 7.04 11.30 20.60
C VAL A 25 7.17 12.17 21.84
N VAL A 26 6.77 13.44 21.73
CA VAL A 26 6.79 14.43 22.82
C VAL A 26 5.42 14.50 23.48
N GLY A 27 5.36 14.29 24.80
CA GLY A 27 4.15 14.41 25.59
C GLY A 27 3.67 15.86 25.76
N PRO A 28 2.45 16.09 26.27
CA PRO A 28 1.88 17.42 26.50
C PRO A 28 2.67 18.27 27.52
N ASP A 29 3.57 17.65 28.27
CA ASP A 29 4.52 18.25 29.21
C ASP A 29 5.90 18.57 28.58
N GLY A 30 6.04 18.36 27.26
CA GLY A 30 7.28 18.64 26.52
C GLY A 30 8.38 17.61 26.73
N ARG A 31 8.10 16.49 27.40
CA ARG A 31 9.08 15.43 27.68
C ARG A 31 8.96 14.28 26.68
N PRO A 32 10.06 13.68 26.22
CA PRO A 32 10.02 12.51 25.36
C PRO A 32 9.48 11.32 26.14
N VAL A 33 8.35 10.77 25.71
CA VAL A 33 7.64 9.66 26.38
C VAL A 33 8.09 8.29 25.83
N GLY A 34 8.75 8.28 24.67
CA GLY A 34 9.36 7.08 24.10
C GLY A 34 9.83 7.32 22.67
N THR A 35 10.84 6.55 22.26
CA THR A 35 11.23 6.41 20.85
C THR A 35 10.51 5.20 20.29
N VAL A 36 9.60 5.42 19.34
CA VAL A 36 9.06 4.33 18.56
C VAL A 36 10.05 4.07 17.44
N GLN A 37 10.71 2.90 17.48
CA GLN A 37 11.32 2.35 16.27
C GLN A 37 10.16 1.96 15.37
N THR A 38 9.77 2.86 14.47
CA THR A 38 9.01 2.43 13.30
C THR A 38 10.01 1.71 12.43
N ASP A 39 10.04 0.38 12.52
CA ASP A 39 10.46 -0.41 11.39
C ASP A 39 9.53 -0.01 10.24
N GLU A 40 9.98 0.93 9.40
CA GLU A 40 9.38 1.27 8.10
C GLU A 40 9.60 0.11 7.11
N ALA A 41 9.37 -1.12 7.55
CA ALA A 41 9.40 -2.33 6.74
C ALA A 41 7.97 -2.84 6.44
N GLY A 42 6.98 -1.95 6.55
CA GLY A 42 5.82 -2.01 5.68
C GLY A 42 6.17 -1.19 4.44
N GLU A 43 6.84 -1.82 3.46
CA GLU A 43 7.18 -1.19 2.19
C GLU A 43 5.94 -0.45 1.65
N ASP A 44 6.04 0.88 1.51
CA ASP A 44 4.92 1.69 1.05
C ASP A 44 4.52 1.18 -0.35
N PRO A 45 3.33 0.57 -0.48
CA PRO A 45 2.94 -0.12 -1.71
C PRO A 45 2.85 0.85 -2.90
N THR A 46 2.76 2.16 -2.65
CA THR A 46 2.78 3.17 -3.70
C THR A 46 4.17 3.38 -4.31
N ARG A 47 5.24 3.06 -3.57
CA ARG A 47 6.62 3.20 -4.05
C ARG A 47 7.03 2.11 -5.04
N LEU A 48 6.31 0.99 -5.07
CA LEU A 48 6.52 -0.08 -6.05
C LEU A 48 6.30 0.39 -7.50
N VAL A 49 5.47 1.43 -7.71
CA VAL A 49 5.18 1.99 -9.03
C VAL A 49 5.56 3.46 -9.09
N GLU A 50 6.76 3.73 -9.61
CA GLU A 50 7.33 5.08 -9.73
C GLU A 50 6.51 5.98 -10.68
N GLN A 51 5.94 5.41 -11.74
CA GLN A 51 5.15 6.16 -12.74
C GLN A 51 3.79 5.51 -13.03
N PRO A 52 2.81 5.63 -12.12
CA PRO A 52 1.53 4.93 -12.23
C PRO A 52 0.79 5.21 -13.54
N ALA A 53 0.73 6.48 -13.96
CA ALA A 53 0.05 6.88 -15.19
C ALA A 53 0.70 6.27 -16.45
N LYS A 54 2.03 6.19 -16.49
CA LYS A 54 2.77 5.57 -17.62
C LYS A 54 2.47 4.08 -17.69
N VAL A 55 2.58 3.38 -16.57
CA VAL A 55 2.33 1.93 -16.46
C VAL A 55 0.89 1.60 -16.86
N MET A 56 -0.10 2.36 -16.38
CA MET A 56 -1.51 2.16 -16.73
C MET A 56 -1.78 2.38 -18.23
N ARG A 57 -1.17 3.41 -18.83
CA ARG A 57 -1.30 3.68 -20.27
C ARG A 57 -0.73 2.52 -21.10
N ILE A 58 0.45 2.00 -20.74
CA ILE A 58 1.07 0.87 -21.45
C ILE A 58 0.26 -0.41 -21.24
N GLY A 59 -0.16 -0.71 -20.01
CA GLY A 59 -0.99 -1.87 -19.71
C GLY A 59 -2.31 -1.86 -20.49
N SER A 60 -2.96 -0.70 -20.62
CA SER A 60 -4.18 -0.54 -21.42
C SER A 60 -3.93 -0.77 -22.91
N MET A 61 -2.80 -0.27 -23.44
CA MET A 61 -2.39 -0.52 -24.82
C MET A 61 -2.17 -2.02 -25.07
N ILE A 62 -1.42 -2.71 -24.20
CA ILE A 62 -1.18 -4.16 -24.33
C ILE A 62 -2.50 -4.93 -24.29
N LYS A 63 -3.41 -4.56 -23.38
CA LYS A 63 -4.74 -5.18 -23.28
C LYS A 63 -5.54 -5.02 -24.57
N GLN A 64 -5.55 -3.83 -25.18
CA GLN A 64 -6.21 -3.61 -26.47
C GLN A 64 -5.58 -4.46 -27.59
N LEU A 65 -4.25 -4.52 -27.67
CA LEU A 65 -3.55 -5.35 -28.65
C LEU A 65 -3.83 -6.85 -28.46
N LEU A 66 -3.93 -7.33 -27.22
CA LEU A 66 -4.34 -8.70 -26.92
C LEU A 66 -5.74 -9.01 -27.46
N GLU A 67 -6.69 -8.09 -27.29
CA GLU A 67 -8.04 -8.26 -27.83
C GLU A 67 -8.05 -8.26 -29.36
N GLU A 68 -7.23 -7.42 -30.02
CA GLU A 68 -7.07 -7.45 -31.48
C GLU A 68 -6.52 -8.80 -31.98
N VAL A 69 -5.51 -9.38 -31.30
CA VAL A 69 -4.99 -10.72 -31.65
C VAL A 69 -6.06 -11.80 -31.48
N LYS A 70 -7.02 -11.63 -30.57
CA LYS A 70 -8.12 -12.57 -30.37
C LYS A 70 -9.26 -12.37 -31.38
N ALA A 71 -9.38 -11.18 -31.97
CA ALA A 71 -10.50 -10.79 -32.81
C ALA A 71 -10.40 -11.34 -34.24
N ALA A 72 -9.19 -11.39 -34.81
CA ALA A 72 -8.98 -11.86 -36.17
C ALA A 72 -7.58 -12.47 -36.39
N PRO A 73 -7.42 -13.36 -37.39
CA PRO A 73 -6.11 -13.86 -37.77
C PRO A 73 -5.16 -12.75 -38.24
N LEU A 74 -3.88 -12.90 -37.95
CA LEU A 74 -2.80 -11.96 -38.23
C LEU A 74 -1.83 -12.52 -39.26
N ASP A 75 -1.40 -11.66 -40.19
CA ASP A 75 -0.32 -11.96 -41.12
C ASP A 75 1.07 -11.88 -40.44
N ASP A 76 2.09 -12.41 -41.10
CA ASP A 76 3.46 -12.47 -40.60
C ASP A 76 4.05 -11.08 -40.28
N ALA A 77 3.68 -10.07 -41.07
CA ALA A 77 4.12 -8.70 -40.86
C ALA A 77 3.53 -8.09 -39.58
N SER A 78 2.23 -8.32 -39.33
CA SER A 78 1.56 -7.88 -38.11
C SER A 78 2.13 -8.58 -36.88
N ARG A 79 2.44 -9.87 -36.97
CA ARG A 79 3.06 -10.62 -35.86
C ARG A 79 4.49 -10.14 -35.57
N HIS A 80 5.28 -9.82 -36.59
CA HIS A 80 6.58 -9.16 -36.40
C HIS A 80 6.45 -7.81 -35.68
N ARG A 81 5.49 -6.99 -36.10
CA ARG A 81 5.25 -5.69 -35.48
C ARG A 81 4.83 -5.84 -34.02
N LEU A 82 3.97 -6.81 -33.71
CA LEU A 82 3.55 -7.08 -32.33
C LEU A 82 4.69 -7.56 -31.44
N ARG A 83 5.63 -8.36 -31.98
CA ARG A 83 6.86 -8.74 -31.26
C ARG A 83 7.65 -7.51 -30.83
N GLU A 84 7.88 -6.56 -31.74
CA GLU A 84 8.61 -5.33 -31.43
C GLU A 84 7.86 -4.47 -30.41
N ILE A 85 6.54 -4.36 -30.56
CA ILE A 85 5.70 -3.61 -29.60
C ILE A 85 5.79 -4.24 -28.22
N HIS A 86 5.73 -5.58 -28.12
CA HIS A 86 5.86 -6.29 -26.85
C HIS A 86 7.20 -6.00 -26.16
N GLN A 87 8.31 -6.14 -26.89
CA GLN A 87 9.65 -5.87 -26.36
C GLN A 87 9.81 -4.42 -25.90
N ARG A 88 9.36 -3.45 -26.70
CA ARG A 88 9.38 -2.02 -26.31
C ARG A 88 8.49 -1.75 -25.11
N SER A 89 7.34 -2.40 -25.03
CA SER A 89 6.41 -2.23 -23.89
C SER A 89 7.04 -2.72 -22.58
N ILE A 90 7.81 -3.81 -22.59
CA ILE A 90 8.54 -4.28 -21.40
C ILE A 90 9.56 -3.23 -20.96
N VAL A 91 10.36 -2.68 -21.88
CA VAL A 91 11.34 -1.63 -21.56
C VAL A 91 10.65 -0.41 -20.94
N GLU A 92 9.57 0.07 -21.57
CA GLU A 92 8.81 1.22 -21.08
C GLU A 92 8.11 0.96 -19.74
N LEU A 93 7.67 -0.28 -19.47
CA LEU A 93 7.13 -0.68 -18.18
C LEU A 93 8.22 -0.65 -17.10
N LYS A 94 9.42 -1.19 -17.38
CA LYS A 94 10.54 -1.20 -16.42
C LYS A 94 10.86 0.22 -15.94
N GLU A 95 10.86 1.21 -16.83
CA GLU A 95 11.10 2.62 -16.47
C GLU A 95 10.07 3.21 -15.49
N GLY A 96 8.87 2.63 -15.41
CA GLY A 96 7.81 3.09 -14.50
C GLY A 96 7.67 2.28 -13.20
N LEU A 97 8.51 1.26 -13.01
CA LEU A 97 8.45 0.32 -11.88
C LEU A 97 9.67 0.49 -10.97
N ALA A 98 9.52 0.17 -9.69
CA ALA A 98 10.64 0.10 -8.74
C ALA A 98 11.62 -1.04 -9.09
N PRO A 99 12.87 -0.99 -8.61
CA PRO A 99 13.89 -2.01 -8.90
C PRO A 99 13.44 -3.44 -8.67
N GLU A 100 12.75 -3.73 -7.56
CA GLU A 100 12.30 -5.09 -7.22
C GLU A 100 11.34 -5.65 -8.30
N LEU A 101 10.40 -4.81 -8.75
CA LEU A 101 9.44 -5.18 -9.80
C LEU A 101 10.07 -5.23 -11.19
N ARG A 102 11.12 -4.44 -11.46
CA ARG A 102 11.89 -4.55 -12.71
C ARG A 102 12.54 -5.92 -12.81
N GLU A 103 13.17 -6.37 -11.74
CA GLU A 103 13.81 -7.68 -11.69
C GLU A 103 12.77 -8.82 -11.75
N GLU A 104 11.63 -8.67 -11.08
CA GLU A 104 10.53 -9.63 -11.17
C GLU A 104 10.01 -9.74 -12.61
N LEU A 105 9.71 -8.61 -13.25
CA LEU A 105 9.24 -8.56 -14.63
C LEU A 105 10.27 -9.21 -15.57
N GLU A 106 11.56 -8.98 -15.37
CA GLU A 106 12.63 -9.56 -16.17
C GLU A 106 12.78 -11.08 -15.97
N ARG A 107 12.59 -11.60 -14.75
CA ARG A 107 12.57 -13.05 -14.50
C ARG A 107 11.36 -13.74 -15.14
N LEU A 108 10.22 -13.05 -15.20
CA LEU A 108 8.97 -13.60 -15.74
C LEU A 108 8.87 -13.47 -17.26
N SER A 109 9.49 -12.45 -17.86
CA SER A 109 9.40 -12.15 -19.28
C SER A 109 10.41 -12.98 -20.08
N LEU A 110 9.91 -13.87 -20.95
CA LEU A 110 10.76 -14.62 -21.88
C LEU A 110 10.76 -13.93 -23.25
N PRO A 111 11.92 -13.57 -23.83
CA PRO A 111 11.97 -12.94 -25.14
C PRO A 111 11.58 -13.92 -26.26
N PHE A 112 10.92 -13.39 -27.29
CA PHE A 112 10.65 -14.14 -28.53
C PHE A 112 11.94 -14.41 -29.32
N ALA A 113 11.93 -15.45 -30.15
CA ALA A 113 12.98 -15.71 -31.13
C ALA A 113 13.13 -14.54 -32.12
N GLU A 114 14.36 -14.22 -32.50
CA GLU A 114 14.66 -13.06 -33.37
C GLU A 114 14.51 -13.37 -34.86
N ASP A 115 14.68 -14.62 -35.25
CA ASP A 115 14.77 -15.10 -36.63
C ASP A 115 13.42 -15.40 -37.31
N GLN A 116 12.34 -15.51 -36.52
CA GLN A 116 11.00 -15.79 -37.04
C GLN A 116 9.91 -14.97 -36.34
N ALA A 117 8.80 -14.78 -37.05
CA ALA A 117 7.60 -14.19 -36.46
C ALA A 117 7.03 -15.16 -35.40
N PRO A 118 6.72 -14.69 -34.18
CA PRO A 118 6.02 -15.53 -33.21
C PRO A 118 4.64 -15.91 -33.76
N SER A 119 4.15 -17.06 -33.33
CA SER A 119 2.78 -17.48 -33.58
C SER A 119 1.78 -16.59 -32.84
N GLU A 120 0.54 -16.55 -33.31
CA GLU A 120 -0.55 -15.85 -32.61
C GLU A 120 -0.76 -16.40 -31.20
N GLY A 121 -0.53 -17.70 -30.99
CA GLY A 121 -0.60 -18.33 -29.68
C GLY A 121 0.44 -17.76 -28.72
N GLU A 122 1.70 -17.66 -29.17
CA GLU A 122 2.79 -17.07 -28.39
C GLU A 122 2.52 -15.60 -28.06
N LEU A 123 2.04 -14.80 -29.02
CA LEU A 123 1.66 -13.41 -28.79
C LEU A 123 0.53 -13.27 -27.76
N ARG A 124 -0.52 -14.11 -27.86
CA ARG A 124 -1.63 -14.11 -26.90
C ARG A 124 -1.15 -14.43 -25.48
N ILE A 125 -0.31 -15.45 -25.31
CA ILE A 125 0.21 -15.83 -24.00
C ILE A 125 1.09 -14.72 -23.42
N ALA A 126 2.03 -14.19 -24.19
CA ALA A 126 2.95 -13.15 -23.72
C ALA A 126 2.20 -11.86 -23.32
N HIS A 127 1.21 -11.42 -24.10
CA HIS A 127 0.40 -10.26 -23.75
C HIS A 127 -0.52 -10.53 -22.55
N ALA A 128 -1.17 -11.70 -22.50
CA ALA A 128 -2.02 -12.07 -21.37
C ALA A 128 -1.24 -12.14 -20.05
N GLN A 129 0.00 -12.62 -20.09
CA GLN A 129 0.90 -12.62 -18.94
C GLN A 129 1.15 -11.20 -18.43
N LEU A 130 1.51 -10.26 -19.31
CA LEU A 130 1.73 -8.86 -18.91
C LEU A 130 0.46 -8.20 -18.37
N VAL A 131 -0.69 -8.40 -19.04
CA VAL A 131 -1.97 -7.85 -18.59
C VAL A 131 -2.35 -8.40 -17.22
N GLY A 132 -2.29 -9.72 -17.03
CA GLY A 132 -2.65 -10.35 -15.76
C GLY A 132 -1.72 -9.97 -14.62
N TRP A 133 -0.41 -9.88 -14.89
CA TRP A 133 0.57 -9.44 -13.90
C TRP A 133 0.35 -7.98 -13.49
N LEU A 134 0.12 -7.08 -14.47
CA LEU A 134 -0.18 -5.67 -14.19
C LEU A 134 -1.49 -5.50 -13.42
N GLU A 135 -2.54 -6.22 -13.82
CA GLU A 135 -3.81 -6.21 -13.08
C GLU A 135 -3.59 -6.69 -11.64
N GLY A 136 -2.87 -7.79 -11.43
CA GLY A 136 -2.53 -8.29 -10.10
C GLY A 136 -1.76 -7.28 -9.25
N LEU A 137 -0.77 -6.61 -9.83
CA LEU A 137 0.02 -5.57 -9.18
C LEU A 137 -0.87 -4.42 -8.67
N PHE A 138 -1.71 -3.85 -9.54
CA PHE A 138 -2.56 -2.72 -9.15
C PHE A 138 -3.63 -3.13 -8.12
N HIS A 139 -4.22 -4.33 -8.24
CA HIS A 139 -5.16 -4.82 -7.25
C HIS A 139 -4.47 -5.06 -5.89
N GLY A 140 -3.25 -5.58 -5.88
CA GLY A 140 -2.45 -5.77 -4.65
C GLY A 140 -2.16 -4.44 -3.94
N ILE A 141 -1.72 -3.42 -4.68
CA ILE A 141 -1.47 -2.08 -4.14
C ILE A 141 -2.75 -1.49 -3.55
N GLN A 142 -3.87 -1.58 -4.27
CA GLN A 142 -5.16 -1.07 -3.78
C GLN A 142 -5.63 -1.80 -2.52
N ALA A 143 -5.51 -3.13 -2.47
CA ALA A 143 -5.89 -3.93 -1.31
C ALA A 143 -5.08 -3.53 -0.07
N THR A 144 -3.77 -3.35 -0.21
CA THR A 144 -2.90 -2.90 0.88
C THR A 144 -3.25 -1.48 1.34
N LEU A 145 -3.48 -0.55 0.42
CA LEU A 145 -3.88 0.83 0.76
C LEU A 145 -5.21 0.89 1.50
N VAL A 146 -6.20 0.12 1.06
CA VAL A 146 -7.50 0.03 1.73
C VAL A 146 -7.34 -0.55 3.14
N ALA A 147 -6.53 -1.61 3.30
CA ALA A 147 -6.24 -2.20 4.61
C ALA A 147 -5.55 -1.20 5.56
N GLN A 148 -4.56 -0.45 5.08
CA GLN A 148 -3.89 0.60 5.84
C GLN A 148 -4.87 1.70 6.28
N GLN A 149 -5.75 2.16 5.37
CA GLN A 149 -6.77 3.16 5.70
C GLN A 149 -7.76 2.66 6.75
N MET A 150 -8.18 1.39 6.68
CA MET A 150 -9.05 0.78 7.68
C MET A 150 -8.36 0.67 9.04
N ALA A 151 -7.11 0.20 9.07
CA ALA A 151 -6.32 0.11 10.30
C ALA A 151 -6.13 1.48 10.97
N ALA A 152 -5.81 2.51 10.18
CA ALA A 152 -5.68 3.89 10.67
C ALA A 152 -7.00 4.42 11.26
N ARG A 153 -8.14 4.14 10.61
CA ARG A 153 -9.47 4.52 11.14
C ARG A 153 -9.77 3.86 12.49
N MET A 154 -9.53 2.55 12.61
CA MET A 154 -9.74 1.83 13.87
C MET A 154 -8.84 2.35 15.01
N GLN A 155 -7.59 2.71 14.71
CA GLN A 155 -6.69 3.31 15.70
C GLN A 155 -7.20 4.68 16.18
N LEU A 156 -7.71 5.53 15.26
CA LEU A 156 -8.29 6.82 15.62
C LEU A 156 -9.57 6.69 16.46
N GLU A 157 -10.42 5.71 16.16
CA GLU A 157 -11.62 5.40 16.96
C GLU A 157 -11.26 4.89 18.37
N GLN A 158 -10.20 4.09 18.50
CA GLN A 158 -9.67 3.65 19.79
C GLN A 158 -9.11 4.81 20.61
N MET A 159 -8.37 5.74 19.99
CA MET A 159 -7.89 6.94 20.68
C MET A 159 -9.04 7.86 21.13
N ARG A 160 -10.09 8.00 20.29
CA ARG A 160 -11.28 8.79 20.62
C ARG A 160 -12.12 8.16 21.72
N SER A 161 -12.19 6.84 21.80
CA SER A 161 -12.94 6.11 22.84
C SER A 161 -12.13 5.95 24.14
N GLY A 162 -10.81 5.78 24.07
CA GLY A 162 -9.89 5.71 25.21
C GLY A 162 -9.58 7.06 25.87
N GLY A 163 -9.83 8.18 25.17
CA GLY A 163 -9.67 9.54 25.69
C GLY A 163 -10.88 10.13 26.41
N ARG A 164 -11.99 9.40 26.52
CA ARG A 164 -13.10 9.78 27.41
C ARG A 164 -12.95 9.02 28.72
N PRO A 165 -12.55 9.67 29.83
CA PRO A 165 -12.83 9.12 31.14
C PRO A 165 -14.34 8.87 31.16
N ALA A 166 -14.73 7.59 31.18
CA ALA A 166 -16.02 7.24 31.73
C ALA A 166 -15.96 7.77 33.16
N LEU A 167 -16.52 8.97 33.39
CA LEU A 167 -16.73 9.50 34.72
C LEU A 167 -17.37 8.35 35.50
N PRO A 168 -16.72 7.82 36.54
CA PRO A 168 -17.33 6.80 37.34
C PRO A 168 -18.61 7.42 37.91
N SER A 169 -19.75 6.86 37.54
CA SER A 169 -20.93 6.92 38.41
C SER A 169 -20.47 6.35 39.74
N GLY A 170 -20.08 7.24 40.66
CA GLY A 170 -19.36 6.90 41.87
C GLY A 170 -20.15 5.89 42.71
N PRO A 171 -19.51 4.81 43.18
CA PRO A 171 -20.17 3.87 44.07
C PRO A 171 -20.09 4.40 45.50
N GLY A 172 -21.25 4.81 46.03
CA GLY A 172 -21.51 4.85 47.47
C GLY A 172 -21.71 6.23 48.07
N GLY A 173 -22.83 6.39 48.77
CA GLY A 173 -22.85 7.17 50.00
C GLY A 173 -23.93 8.23 50.15
N GLY A 174 -25.15 7.81 50.44
CA GLY A 174 -25.83 8.27 51.66
C GLY A 174 -26.65 9.56 51.63
N MET A 175 -27.79 9.44 52.33
CA MET A 175 -28.53 10.48 53.05
C MET A 175 -29.51 11.34 52.24
N ILE A 176 -30.77 10.97 52.41
CA ILE A 176 -31.93 11.87 52.52
C ILE A 176 -31.67 12.83 53.69
N PRO A 177 -31.86 14.15 53.53
CA PRO A 177 -32.50 14.90 54.60
C PRO A 177 -33.49 15.95 54.09
N GLY A 178 -34.73 15.83 54.55
CA GLY A 178 -35.61 16.98 54.78
C GLY A 178 -36.45 17.47 53.60
N MET A 179 -37.60 16.83 53.36
CA MET A 179 -38.75 17.55 52.80
C MET A 179 -40.06 16.91 53.30
N PRO A 180 -40.80 17.58 54.21
CA PRO A 180 -42.15 17.19 54.58
C PRO A 180 -43.17 17.88 53.65
N GLY A 181 -44.03 17.09 53.00
CA GLY A 181 -45.21 17.58 52.29
C GLY A 181 -45.86 16.47 51.47
N MET A 182 -46.78 15.69 52.05
CA MET A 182 -48.25 15.85 51.91
C MET A 182 -48.77 15.65 50.47
N GLY A 183 -49.61 14.62 50.27
CA GLY A 183 -50.60 14.57 49.19
C GLY A 183 -50.62 13.32 48.32
N GLN A 184 -51.35 12.30 48.76
CA GLN A 184 -51.94 11.22 47.94
C GLN A 184 -53.28 11.74 47.33
N PRO A 185 -54.08 11.03 46.49
CA PRO A 185 -53.88 9.85 45.62
C PRO A 185 -54.40 10.02 44.17
N GLY A 186 -54.13 9.03 43.30
CA GLY A 186 -55.13 8.54 42.34
C GLY A 186 -54.90 8.90 40.86
N GLY A 187 -54.93 7.88 39.99
CA GLY A 187 -55.08 8.06 38.55
C GLY A 187 -54.46 6.95 37.71
N GLU A 188 -55.14 5.81 37.59
CA GLU A 188 -55.01 4.93 36.44
C GLU A 188 -55.35 5.70 35.15
N GLY A 189 -54.50 5.57 34.13
CA GLY A 189 -54.69 6.24 32.85
C GLY A 189 -53.81 5.66 31.76
N HIS A 190 -54.37 4.71 31.02
CA HIS A 190 -53.92 4.26 29.70
C HIS A 190 -53.65 5.44 28.76
N ASN A 191 -52.60 5.38 27.93
CA ASN A 191 -52.81 5.48 26.48
C ASN A 191 -51.60 5.01 25.66
N THR A 192 -51.87 3.98 24.86
CA THR A 192 -51.17 3.58 23.64
C THR A 192 -51.36 4.60 22.51
N GLY A 193 -50.39 4.71 21.60
CA GLY A 193 -50.55 5.28 20.25
C GLY A 193 -49.56 6.40 19.93
N GLN A 194 -48.61 6.17 19.02
CA GLN A 194 -48.72 6.50 17.57
C GLN A 194 -47.92 7.81 17.31
N TYR A 195 -47.18 8.05 16.23
CA TYR A 195 -47.41 7.89 14.79
C TYR A 195 -46.06 7.85 14.03
N LEU A 196 -46.12 7.17 12.87
CA LEU A 196 -45.43 7.42 11.58
C LEU A 196 -43.91 7.61 11.56
#